data_AF-A0A511T2S2-F1
#
_entry.id   AF-A0A511T2S2-F1
#
_cell.length_a   1.000
_cell.length_b   1.000
_cell.length_c   1.000
_cell.angle_alpha   90.00
_cell.angle_beta   90.00
_cell.angle_gamma   90.00
#
_symmetry.space_group_name_H-M   'P 1'
#
loop_
_entity.id
_entity.type
_entity.pdbx_description
1 polymer ?
#
loop_
_entity_poly.entity_id
_entity_poly.type
_entity_poly.pdbx_seq_one_letter_code
_entity_poly.pdbx_strand_id
1 'polypeptide(L)'
;MAPAGPVRGMLLCHAGPHRLAFLAHEVLSITSPGEEDAASARLAFHASAGASRVLVATSGGAVGVDALEIDAEAHPLLPAPPVAVSASGGSLRGFVLARGVLWPLLGLADFERFLRRRMGGAA
;
A
#
# COMPACT_ATOMS: atom_id res chain seq x y z
N MET A 1 12.55 -18.93 -11.56
CA MET A 1 12.00 -17.56 -11.39
C MET A 1 13.13 -16.59 -11.62
N ALA A 2 13.01 -15.70 -12.61
CA ALA A 2 14.01 -14.64 -12.79
C ALA A 2 14.04 -13.75 -11.53
N PRO A 3 15.20 -13.25 -11.10
CA PRO A 3 15.24 -12.28 -10.02
C PRO A 3 14.41 -11.06 -10.43
N ALA A 4 13.44 -10.70 -9.60
CA ALA A 4 12.70 -9.46 -9.81
C ALA A 4 13.72 -8.31 -9.80
N GLY A 5 13.67 -7.46 -10.83
CA GLY A 5 14.54 -6.29 -10.92
C GLY A 5 14.38 -5.37 -9.70
N PRO A 6 15.38 -4.52 -9.41
CA PRO A 6 15.31 -3.61 -8.28
C PRO A 6 14.10 -2.68 -8.41
N VAL A 7 13.42 -2.45 -7.29
CA VAL A 7 12.33 -1.49 -7.18
C VAL A 7 12.92 -0.10 -6.96
N ARG A 8 12.39 0.92 -7.65
CA ARG A 8 12.84 2.31 -7.56
C ARG A 8 11.63 3.24 -7.45
N GLY A 9 11.78 4.30 -6.66
CA GLY A 9 10.75 5.31 -6.50
C GLY A 9 9.52 4.75 -5.80
N MET A 10 9.55 4.78 -4.46
CA MET A 10 8.49 4.27 -3.60
C MET A 10 7.91 5.38 -2.74
N LEU A 11 6.65 5.19 -2.37
CA LEU A 11 6.03 5.86 -1.23
C LEU A 11 6.06 4.89 -0.05
N LEU A 12 6.77 5.28 1.02
CA LEU A 12 6.78 4.59 2.30
C LEU A 12 5.66 5.17 3.15
N CYS A 13 4.63 4.38 3.42
CA CYS A 13 3.39 4.83 4.05
C CYS A 13 3.12 4.15 5.39
N HIS A 14 2.39 4.84 6.26
CA HIS A 14 1.92 4.31 7.52
C HIS A 14 0.40 4.12 7.55
N ALA A 15 -0.02 3.03 8.18
CA ALA A 15 -1.40 2.71 8.53
C ALA A 15 -1.45 2.36 10.02
N GLY A 16 -1.66 3.38 10.85
CA GLY A 16 -1.43 3.34 12.28
C GLY A 16 0.04 3.04 12.58
N PRO A 17 0.34 2.03 13.41
CA PRO A 17 1.71 1.60 13.67
C PRO A 17 2.30 0.74 12.53
N HIS A 18 1.48 0.38 11.53
CA HIS A 18 1.90 -0.52 10.46
C HIS A 18 2.51 0.22 9.28
N ARG A 19 3.37 -0.48 8.55
CA ARG A 19 4.16 0.02 7.42
C ARG A 19 3.68 -0.61 6.13
N LEU A 20 3.59 0.17 5.07
CA LEU A 20 3.22 -0.23 3.73
C LEU A 20 4.09 0.53 2.72
N ALA A 21 4.39 -0.06 1.57
CA ALA A 21 5.05 0.63 0.47
C ALA A 21 4.25 0.50 -0.82
N PHE A 22 4.25 1.56 -1.62
CA PHE A 22 3.66 1.59 -2.97
C PHE A 22 4.69 2.12 -3.96
N LEU A 23 4.56 1.76 -5.24
CA LEU A 23 5.38 2.36 -6.28
C LEU A 23 4.85 3.77 -6.58
N ALA A 24 5.74 4.76 -6.64
CA ALA A 24 5.32 6.15 -6.83
C ALA A 24 4.57 6.36 -8.16
N HIS A 25 4.91 5.60 -9.21
CA HIS A 25 4.23 5.69 -10.51
C HIS A 25 2.80 5.15 -10.52
N GLU A 26 2.38 4.43 -9.48
CA GLU A 26 0.99 4.00 -9.34
C GLU A 26 0.09 5.10 -8.77
N VAL A 27 0.69 6.17 -8.25
CA VAL A 27 0.00 7.29 -7.64
C VAL A 27 -0.13 8.42 -8.65
N LEU A 28 -1.36 8.79 -8.97
CA LEU A 28 -1.70 9.93 -9.81
C LEU A 28 -1.56 11.25 -9.06
N SER A 29 -2.09 11.30 -7.83
CA SER A 29 -2.06 12.48 -6.98
C SER A 29 -2.10 12.11 -5.49
N ILE A 30 -1.67 13.05 -4.66
CA ILE A 30 -1.74 12.95 -3.20
C ILE A 30 -2.58 14.12 -2.70
N THR A 31 -3.67 13.82 -2.01
CA THR A 31 -4.63 14.81 -1.51
C THR A 31 -4.76 14.75 0.01
N SER A 32 -5.33 15.80 0.59
CA SER A 32 -5.80 15.77 1.98
C SER A 32 -7.10 14.96 2.05
N PRO A 33 -7.38 14.28 3.19
CA PRO A 33 -8.67 13.64 3.40
C PRO A 33 -9.80 14.67 3.22
N GLY A 34 -10.72 14.38 2.30
CA GLY A 34 -11.85 15.24 1.95
C GLY A 34 -13.09 14.40 1.68
N GLU A 35 -13.94 14.84 0.74
CA GLU A 35 -15.13 14.08 0.32
C GLU A 35 -14.79 12.86 -0.57
N GLU A 36 -13.52 12.67 -0.95
CA GLU A 36 -13.10 11.49 -1.70
C GLU A 36 -13.34 10.21 -0.88
N ASP A 37 -14.09 9.28 -1.46
CA ASP A 37 -14.35 7.95 -0.90
C ASP A 37 -13.08 7.07 -0.96
N ALA A 38 -12.13 7.37 -0.09
CA ALA A 38 -10.86 6.67 0.04
C ALA A 38 -10.94 5.55 1.07
N ALA A 39 -10.57 4.33 0.68
CA ALA A 39 -10.52 3.20 1.61
C ALA A 39 -9.32 3.34 2.54
N SER A 40 -9.55 3.32 3.86
CA SER A 40 -8.45 3.46 4.85
C SER A 40 -7.56 2.22 4.87
N ALA A 41 -6.25 2.42 4.72
CA ALA A 41 -5.25 1.37 4.82
C ALA A 41 -5.23 0.66 6.19
N ARG A 42 -5.71 1.32 7.25
CA ARG A 42 -5.83 0.73 8.60
C ARG A 42 -6.72 -0.52 8.63
N LEU A 43 -7.69 -0.60 7.70
CA LEU A 43 -8.60 -1.74 7.61
C LEU A 43 -7.89 -3.05 7.23
N ALA A 44 -6.73 -3.00 6.58
CA ALA A 44 -5.91 -4.18 6.34
C ALA A 44 -5.43 -4.84 7.64
N PHE A 45 -5.35 -4.06 8.72
CA PHE A 45 -4.82 -4.44 10.03
C PHE A 45 -5.92 -4.52 11.10
N HIS A 46 -7.19 -4.61 10.70
CA HIS A 46 -8.33 -4.67 11.63
C HIS A 46 -8.41 -3.47 12.61
N ALA A 47 -7.83 -2.33 12.24
CA ALA A 47 -7.89 -1.11 13.01
C ALA A 47 -9.01 -0.19 12.50
N SER A 48 -9.45 0.74 13.36
CA SER A 48 -10.46 1.73 12.99
C SER A 48 -9.99 2.57 11.80
N ALA A 49 -10.90 2.85 10.87
CA ALA A 49 -10.62 3.67 9.70
C ALA A 49 -10.07 5.05 10.11
N GLY A 50 -9.11 5.53 9.33
CA GLY A 50 -8.47 6.84 9.50
C GLY A 50 -7.51 7.11 8.35
N ALA A 51 -7.31 8.38 8.03
CA ALA A 51 -6.35 8.83 7.03
C ALA A 51 -5.97 10.28 7.31
N SER A 52 -4.70 10.61 7.10
CA SER A 52 -4.22 12.01 7.07
C SER A 52 -3.79 12.44 5.66
N ARG A 53 -3.64 11.49 4.73
CA ARG A 53 -3.36 11.69 3.31
C ARG A 53 -4.11 10.64 2.49
N VAL A 54 -4.49 10.98 1.27
CA VAL A 54 -5.11 10.06 0.32
C VAL A 54 -4.20 9.91 -0.88
N LEU A 55 -3.92 8.66 -1.25
CA LEU A 55 -3.21 8.29 -2.46
C LEU A 55 -4.24 7.93 -3.53
N VAL A 56 -4.33 8.75 -4.58
CA VAL A 56 -5.20 8.47 -5.73
C VAL A 56 -4.41 7.63 -6.72
N ALA A 57 -4.89 6.43 -7.02
CA ALA A 57 -4.28 5.53 -7.97
C ALA A 57 -4.49 6.03 -9.41
N THR A 58 -3.54 5.75 -10.29
CA THR A 58 -3.69 5.99 -11.75
C THR A 58 -4.86 5.23 -12.36
N SER A 59 -5.34 4.17 -11.70
CA SER A 59 -6.54 3.42 -12.10
C SER A 59 -7.87 4.01 -11.58
N GLY A 60 -7.84 5.12 -10.82
CA GLY A 60 -9.01 5.84 -10.32
C GLY A 60 -9.49 5.47 -8.91
N GLY A 61 -8.91 4.46 -8.25
CA GLY A 61 -9.19 4.16 -6.83
C GLY A 61 -8.42 5.06 -5.87
N ALA A 62 -8.80 5.09 -4.59
CA ALA A 62 -8.13 5.92 -3.58
C ALA A 62 -7.89 5.16 -2.26
N VAL A 63 -6.69 5.30 -1.69
CA VAL A 63 -6.31 4.70 -0.41
C VAL A 63 -5.88 5.78 0.59
N GLY A 64 -6.51 5.77 1.76
CA GLY A 64 -6.15 6.64 2.87
C GLY A 64 -4.99 6.08 3.69
N VAL A 65 -3.97 6.90 3.95
CA VAL A 65 -2.79 6.58 4.78
C VAL A 65 -2.56 7.67 5.84
N ASP A 66 -1.86 7.34 6.91
CA ASP A 66 -1.62 8.26 8.03
C ASP A 66 -0.38 9.14 7.84
N ALA A 67 0.65 8.58 7.22
CA ALA A 67 1.86 9.30 6.87
C ALA A 67 2.42 8.72 5.57
N LEU A 68 3.20 9.53 4.86
CA LEU A 68 3.95 9.09 3.70
C LEU A 68 5.30 9.78 3.64
N GLU A 69 6.28 9.06 3.12
CA GLU A 69 7.61 9.54 2.79
C GLU A 69 8.00 9.04 1.41
N ILE A 70 8.78 9.83 0.67
CA ILE A 70 9.28 9.44 -0.65
C ILE A 70 10.65 8.79 -0.47
N ASP A 71 10.84 7.64 -1.11
CA ASP A 71 12.12 6.95 -1.18
C ASP A 71 12.50 6.72 -2.66
N ALA A 72 13.53 7.44 -3.11
CA ALA A 72 13.98 7.38 -4.50
C ALA A 72 15.02 6.27 -4.75
N GLU A 73 15.52 5.64 -3.69
CA GLU A 73 16.61 4.66 -3.76
C GLU A 73 16.15 3.36 -4.44
N ALA A 74 17.13 2.63 -4.97
CA ALA A 74 16.89 1.32 -5.56
C ALA A 74 17.01 0.23 -4.50
N HIS A 75 15.97 -0.58 -4.35
CA HIS A 75 15.94 -1.67 -3.37
C HIS A 75 15.73 -3.02 -4.03
N PRO A 76 16.39 -4.09 -3.53
CA PRO A 76 16.04 -5.44 -3.95
C PRO A 76 14.62 -5.79 -3.51
N LEU A 77 13.86 -6.45 -4.39
CA LEU A 77 12.55 -6.99 -4.05
C LEU A 77 12.71 -8.42 -3.52
N LEU A 78 12.38 -8.60 -2.25
CA LEU A 78 12.29 -9.90 -1.61
C LEU A 78 10.94 -10.54 -1.93
N PRO A 79 10.88 -11.86 -2.19
CA PRO A 79 9.63 -12.53 -2.54
C PRO A 79 8.66 -12.55 -1.36
N ALA A 80 7.36 -12.45 -1.65
CA ALA A 80 6.32 -12.65 -0.65
C ALA A 80 5.99 -14.15 -0.48
N PRO A 81 5.83 -14.66 0.77
CA PRO A 81 5.28 -15.98 1.00
C PRO A 81 3.87 -16.10 0.39
N PRO A 82 3.51 -17.22 -0.28
CA PRO A 82 2.21 -17.37 -0.92
C PRO A 82 1.02 -17.11 0.01
N VAL A 83 1.11 -17.55 1.27
CA VAL A 83 0.07 -17.31 2.29
C VAL A 83 -0.16 -15.82 2.55
N ALA A 84 0.89 -14.99 2.53
CA ALA A 84 0.77 -13.55 2.73
C ALA A 84 0.15 -12.88 1.50
N VAL A 85 0.49 -13.34 0.29
CA VAL A 85 -0.15 -12.88 -0.95
C VAL A 85 -1.66 -13.16 -0.89
N SER A 86 -2.06 -14.38 -0.56
CA SER A 86 -3.48 -14.74 -0.42
C SER A 86 -4.20 -13.93 0.67
N ALA A 87 -3.59 -13.78 1.86
CA ALA A 87 -4.17 -13.01 2.96
C ALA A 87 -4.37 -11.52 2.63
N SER A 88 -3.55 -10.97 1.72
CA SER A 88 -3.65 -9.59 1.22
C SER A 88 -4.60 -9.42 0.02
N GLY A 89 -5.37 -10.45 -0.33
CA GLY A 89 -6.25 -10.43 -1.51
C GLY A 89 -5.48 -10.31 -2.83
N GLY A 90 -4.21 -10.71 -2.86
CA GLY A 90 -3.33 -10.62 -4.02
C GLY A 90 -2.60 -9.27 -4.17
N SER A 91 -2.82 -8.31 -3.27
CA SER A 91 -2.21 -6.98 -3.38
C SER A 91 -0.71 -6.95 -3.03
N LEU A 92 -0.23 -7.90 -2.22
CA LEU A 92 1.18 -8.01 -1.85
C LEU A 92 2.05 -8.55 -2.98
N ARG A 93 3.04 -7.75 -3.39
CA ARG A 93 4.02 -8.08 -4.44
C ARG A 93 5.32 -8.65 -3.89
N GLY A 94 5.67 -8.30 -2.66
CA GLY A 94 6.94 -8.67 -2.04
C GLY A 94 7.25 -7.78 -0.85
N PHE A 95 8.52 -7.78 -0.45
CA PHE A 95 9.04 -6.93 0.61
C PHE A 95 10.29 -6.19 0.15
N VAL A 96 10.47 -4.98 0.64
CA VAL A 96 11.67 -4.18 0.41
C VAL A 96 12.31 -3.83 1.76
N LEU A 97 13.64 -3.86 1.83
CA LEU A 97 14.38 -3.48 3.02
C LEU A 97 14.86 -2.03 2.87
N ALA A 98 14.00 -1.07 3.22
CA ALA A 98 14.30 0.35 3.17
C ALA A 98 14.65 0.87 4.57
N ARG A 99 15.76 1.60 4.69
CA ARG A 99 16.24 2.20 5.94
C ARG A 99 16.39 1.20 7.09
N GLY A 100 16.87 -0.01 6.77
CA GLY A 100 17.06 -1.09 7.74
C GLY A 100 15.77 -1.74 8.23
N VAL A 101 14.63 -1.44 7.61
CA VAL A 101 13.31 -1.90 8.03
C VAL A 101 12.62 -2.60 6.86
N LEU A 102 11.86 -3.66 7.16
CA LEU A 102 11.10 -4.40 6.16
C LEU A 102 9.75 -3.71 5.89
N TRP A 103 9.46 -3.44 4.62
CA TRP A 103 8.21 -2.85 4.15
C TRP A 103 7.51 -3.78 3.17
N PRO A 104 6.22 -4.11 3.36
CA PRO A 104 5.45 -4.84 2.38
C PRO A 104 5.17 -3.94 1.17
N LEU A 105 5.61 -4.34 -0.01
CA LEU A 105 5.31 -3.65 -1.26
C LEU A 105 3.98 -4.14 -1.80
N LEU A 106 3.02 -3.24 -1.88
CA LEU A 106 1.66 -3.51 -2.35
C LEU A 106 1.43 -2.86 -3.71
N GLY A 107 0.58 -3.48 -4.54
CA GLY A 107 -0.02 -2.79 -5.69
C GLY A 107 -1.17 -1.91 -5.23
N LEU A 108 -1.09 -0.60 -5.49
CA LEU A 108 -2.06 0.36 -4.93
C LEU A 108 -3.51 0.05 -5.31
N ALA A 109 -3.77 -0.21 -6.60
CA ALA A 109 -5.11 -0.51 -7.11
C ALA A 109 -5.69 -1.83 -6.54
N ASP A 110 -4.86 -2.87 -6.44
CA ASP A 110 -5.30 -4.16 -5.90
C ASP A 110 -5.52 -4.08 -4.38
N PHE A 111 -4.71 -3.29 -3.68
CA PHE A 111 -4.88 -3.03 -2.26
C PHE A 111 -6.17 -2.27 -1.97
N GLU A 112 -6.47 -1.23 -2.75
CA GLU A 112 -7.74 -0.51 -2.68
C GLU A 112 -8.94 -1.45 -2.83
N ARG A 113 -8.92 -2.31 -3.86
CA ARG A 113 -9.98 -3.30 -4.10
C ARG A 113 -10.11 -4.31 -2.95
N PHE A 114 -8.99 -4.66 -2.32
CA PHE A 114 -8.98 -5.53 -1.15
C PHE A 114 -9.64 -4.84 0.06
N LEU A 115 -9.31 -3.57 0.32
CA LEU A 115 -9.88 -2.80 1.43
C LEU A 115 -11.40 -2.61 1.26
N ARG A 116 -11.87 -2.26 0.05
CA ARG A 116 -13.31 -2.13 -0.23
C ARG A 116 -14.08 -3.42 0.01
N ARG A 117 -13.52 -4.57 -0.39
CA ARG A 117 -14.14 -5.88 -0.11
C ARG A 117 -14.25 -6.15 1.39
N ARG A 118 -13.27 -5.70 2.19
CA ARG A 118 -13.34 -5.81 3.66
C ARG A 118 -14.40 -4.89 4.29
N MET A 119 -14.63 -3.72 3.71
CA MET A 119 -15.72 -2.83 4.15
C MET A 119 -17.10 -3.42 3.81
N GLY A 120 -17.26 -4.00 2.63
CA GLY A 120 -18.53 -4.60 2.19
C GLY A 120 -18.87 -5.96 2.82
N GLY A 121 -17.90 -6.64 3.45
CA GLY A 121 -18.09 -7.93 4.14
C GLY A 121 -18.44 -7.82 5.62
N ALA A 122 -18.68 -6.60 6.14
CA ALA A 122 -19.06 -6.33 7.53
C ALA A 122 -20.56 -6.05 7.71
N ALA A 123 -21.40 -6.41 6.72
CA ALA A 123 -22.85 -6.28 6.75
C ALA A 123 -23.53 -7.65 6.94
#